data_AF-A0A1L4BUM2-F1
#
_entry.id   AF-A0A1L4BUM2-F1
#
_cell.length_a   1.000
_cell.length_b   1.000
_cell.length_c   1.000
_cell.angle_alpha   90.00
_cell.angle_beta   90.00
_cell.angle_gamma   90.00
#
_symmetry.space_group_name_H-M   'P 1'
#
loop_
_entity.id
_entity.type
_entity.pdbx_description
1 polymer ?
#
loop_
_entity_poly.entity_id
_entity_poly.type
_entity_poly.pdbx_seq_one_letter_code
_entity_poly.pdbx_strand_id
1 'polypeptide(L)'
;MNNLTTKQLSFIEHYLETNNATESYRKSYNCENMKYSTISNNAYKLLKNNDIATRIKEYYQEIESSIVWNKSQMILKLKDIAYSNNSTNNEKINAIKQASTMIGLDKIQVDNISSDNSMNTKVLTLDDFYKDVANK
;
A
#
# COMPACT_ATOMS: atom_id res chain seq x y z
N MET A 1 17.93 -7.94 20.14
CA MET A 1 18.61 -7.84 18.84
C MET A 1 18.63 -9.23 18.24
N ASN A 2 17.92 -9.45 17.12
CA ASN A 2 17.82 -10.75 16.48
C ASN A 2 19.21 -11.17 15.99
N ASN A 3 19.76 -12.26 16.54
CA ASN A 3 21.06 -12.81 16.15
C ASN A 3 20.94 -13.55 14.81
N LEU A 4 20.62 -12.82 13.74
CA LEU A 4 20.63 -13.36 12.37
C LEU A 4 22.06 -13.43 11.85
N THR A 5 22.42 -14.57 11.29
CA THR A 5 23.72 -14.78 10.63
C THR A 5 23.79 -14.05 9.29
N THR A 6 25.00 -13.79 8.79
CA THR A 6 25.22 -13.17 7.47
C THR A 6 24.50 -13.90 6.34
N LYS A 7 24.45 -15.24 6.38
CA LYS A 7 23.73 -16.04 5.37
C LYS A 7 22.22 -15.86 5.45
N GLN A 8 21.66 -15.74 6.65
CA GLN A 8 20.23 -15.49 6.84
C GLN A 8 19.86 -14.07 6.40
N LEU A 9 20.71 -13.09 6.67
CA LEU A 9 20.52 -11.72 6.19
C LEU A 9 20.55 -11.67 4.65
N SER A 10 21.52 -12.32 4.01
CA SER A 10 21.56 -12.45 2.55
C SER A 10 20.33 -13.18 2.00
N PHE A 11 19.83 -14.20 2.71
CA PHE A 11 18.61 -14.91 2.31
C PHE A 11 17.40 -13.98 2.34
N ILE A 12 17.26 -13.18 3.39
CA ILE A 12 16.19 -12.19 3.53
C ILE A 12 16.27 -11.17 2.39
N GLU A 13 17.45 -10.60 2.13
CA GLU A 13 17.68 -9.63 1.05
C GLU A 13 17.23 -10.18 -0.31
N HIS A 14 17.73 -11.36 -0.71
CA HIS A 14 17.32 -11.97 -1.96
C HIS A 14 15.86 -12.39 -1.99
N TYR A 15 15.25 -12.71 -0.84
CA TYR A 15 13.83 -13.04 -0.77
C TYR A 15 12.95 -11.81 -0.97
N LEU A 16 13.34 -10.67 -0.41
CA LEU A 16 12.65 -9.38 -0.61
C LEU A 16 12.71 -8.94 -2.08
N GLU A 17 13.80 -9.25 -2.80
CA GLU A 17 13.95 -8.95 -4.23
C GLU A 17 13.14 -9.88 -5.14
N THR A 18 13.19 -11.19 -4.87
CA THR A 18 12.71 -12.23 -5.82
C THR A 18 11.34 -12.80 -5.46
N ASN A 19 10.92 -12.64 -4.21
CA ASN A 19 9.78 -13.33 -3.60
C ASN A 19 9.82 -14.88 -3.81
N ASN A 20 11.01 -15.44 -3.99
CA ASN A 20 11.21 -16.87 -4.28
C ASN A 20 12.22 -17.48 -3.31
N ALA A 21 11.72 -18.12 -2.25
CA ALA A 21 12.55 -18.68 -1.19
C ALA A 21 13.60 -19.68 -1.72
N THR A 22 13.25 -20.52 -2.70
CA THR A 22 14.19 -21.52 -3.22
C THR A 22 15.34 -20.86 -3.97
N GLU A 23 15.06 -19.80 -4.73
CA GLU A 23 16.10 -19.01 -5.40
C GLU A 23 16.96 -18.23 -4.40
N SER A 24 16.35 -17.57 -3.43
CA SER A 24 17.06 -16.83 -2.37
C SER A 24 18.00 -17.75 -1.60
N TYR A 25 17.56 -18.97 -1.26
CA TYR A 25 18.40 -19.95 -0.57
C TYR A 25 19.62 -20.36 -1.41
N ARG A 26 19.44 -20.58 -2.72
CA ARG A 26 20.55 -20.92 -3.64
C ARG A 26 21.59 -19.81 -3.74
N LYS A 27 21.17 -18.54 -3.66
CA LYS A 27 22.08 -17.39 -3.71
C LYS A 27 22.84 -17.20 -2.40
N SER A 28 22.20 -17.50 -1.26
CA SER A 28 22.78 -17.24 0.07
C SER A 28 23.58 -18.40 0.67
N TYR A 29 23.39 -19.63 0.18
CA TYR A 29 24.03 -20.83 0.69
C TYR A 29 24.74 -21.60 -0.43
N ASN A 30 25.88 -22.24 -0.10
CA ASN A 30 26.51 -23.17 -1.03
C ASN A 30 25.60 -24.39 -1.24
N CYS A 31 25.10 -24.54 -2.47
CA CYS A 31 24.15 -25.59 -2.87
C CYS A 31 24.69 -26.51 -3.97
N GLU A 32 26.00 -26.46 -4.31
CA GLU A 32 26.58 -27.15 -5.47
C GLU A 32 26.28 -28.66 -5.51
N ASN A 33 26.25 -29.32 -4.35
CA ASN A 33 26.03 -30.76 -4.23
C ASN A 33 24.64 -31.12 -3.67
N MET A 34 23.71 -30.16 -3.63
CA MET A 34 22.38 -30.36 -3.06
C MET A 34 21.35 -30.68 -4.14
N LYS A 35 20.49 -31.67 -3.88
CA LYS A 35 19.31 -31.90 -4.72
C LYS A 35 18.35 -30.72 -4.61
N TYR A 36 17.68 -30.40 -5.71
CA TYR A 36 16.68 -29.33 -5.76
C TYR A 36 15.61 -29.45 -4.67
N SER A 37 15.08 -30.65 -4.43
CA SER A 37 14.08 -30.90 -3.39
C SER A 37 14.59 -30.57 -1.98
N THR A 38 15.86 -30.86 -1.69
CA THR A 38 16.50 -30.52 -0.41
C THR A 38 16.62 -29.01 -0.26
N ILE A 39 17.06 -28.31 -1.31
CA ILE A 39 17.17 -26.84 -1.33
C ILE A 39 15.80 -26.21 -1.06
N SER A 40 14.77 -26.63 -1.80
CA SER A 40 13.42 -26.10 -1.66
C SER A 40 12.82 -26.34 -0.26
N ASN A 41 13.00 -27.54 0.29
CA ASN A 41 12.56 -27.86 1.64
C ASN A 41 13.29 -27.03 2.71
N ASN A 42 14.59 -26.83 2.55
CA ASN A 42 15.38 -26.02 3.49
C ASN A 42 15.00 -24.54 3.38
N ALA A 43 14.80 -24.02 2.18
CA ALA A 43 14.31 -22.67 1.94
C ALA A 43 12.96 -22.42 2.61
N TYR A 44 12.01 -23.36 2.45
CA TYR A 44 10.70 -23.28 3.08
C TYR A 44 10.81 -23.26 4.62
N LYS A 45 11.61 -24.16 5.19
CA LYS A 45 11.86 -24.19 6.65
C LYS A 45 12.51 -22.89 7.14
N LEU A 46 13.46 -22.36 6.38
CA LEU A 46 14.17 -21.13 6.71
C LEU A 46 13.23 -19.92 6.69
N LEU A 47 12.34 -19.83 5.68
CA LEU A 47 11.33 -18.78 5.60
C LEU A 47 10.35 -18.81 6.80
N LYS A 48 10.10 -20.00 7.37
CA LYS A 48 9.23 -20.18 8.55
C LYS A 48 9.95 -19.97 9.88
N ASN A 49 11.26 -19.73 9.89
CA ASN A 49 11.98 -19.40 11.11
C ASN A 49 11.47 -18.06 11.67
N ASN A 50 11.21 -18.01 12.99
CA ASN A 50 10.58 -16.85 13.63
C ASN A 50 11.39 -15.55 13.45
N ASP A 51 12.71 -15.59 13.58
CA ASP A 51 13.54 -14.38 13.48
C ASP A 51 13.56 -13.84 12.04
N ILE A 52 13.60 -14.74 11.07
CA ILE A 52 13.56 -14.42 9.64
C ILE A 52 12.20 -13.86 9.24
N ALA A 53 11.12 -14.54 9.63
CA ALA A 53 9.76 -14.09 9.36
C ALA A 53 9.48 -12.73 10.01
N THR A 54 9.97 -12.52 11.23
CA THR A 54 9.87 -11.23 11.93
C THR A 54 10.61 -10.14 11.17
N ARG A 55 11.86 -10.39 10.75
CA ARG A 55 12.65 -9.39 10.02
C ARG A 55 12.05 -9.02 8.66
N ILE A 56 11.52 -10.00 7.93
CA ILE A 56 10.79 -9.76 6.67
C ILE A 56 9.55 -8.90 6.94
N LYS A 57 8.80 -9.21 7.99
CA LYS A 57 7.62 -8.43 8.38
C LYS A 57 7.98 -6.99 8.75
N GLU A 58 9.01 -6.80 9.57
CA GLU A 58 9.53 -5.47 9.92
C GLU A 58 9.90 -4.68 8.68
N TYR A 59 10.60 -5.29 7.72
CA TYR A 59 10.94 -4.64 6.46
C TYR A 59 9.69 -4.22 5.66
N TYR A 60 8.67 -5.08 5.56
CA TYR A 60 7.41 -4.68 4.94
C TYR A 60 6.70 -3.57 5.70
N GLN A 61 6.77 -3.54 7.03
CA GLN A 61 6.22 -2.45 7.84
C GLN A 61 7.00 -1.15 7.67
N GLU A 62 8.32 -1.21 7.53
CA GLU A 62 9.19 -0.07 7.18
C GLU A 62 8.85 0.45 5.77
N ILE A 63 8.66 -0.44 4.81
CA ILE A 63 8.17 -0.09 3.47
C ILE A 63 6.78 0.52 3.54
N GLU A 64 5.82 -0.09 4.22
CA GLU A 64 4.46 0.46 4.34
C GLU A 64 4.51 1.85 4.99
N SER A 65 5.31 2.02 6.05
CA SER A 65 5.50 3.31 6.72
C SER A 65 6.22 4.34 5.84
N SER A 66 7.01 3.90 4.85
CA SER A 66 7.67 4.78 3.87
C SER A 66 6.90 4.94 2.55
N ILE A 67 5.98 4.04 2.21
CA ILE A 67 4.92 4.26 1.20
C ILE A 67 3.88 5.24 1.76
N VAL A 68 3.73 5.28 3.09
CA VAL A 68 3.16 6.42 3.81
C VAL A 68 4.04 7.67 3.68
N TRP A 69 4.97 7.73 2.74
CA TRP A 69 5.23 8.94 1.96
C TRP A 69 4.01 9.28 1.10
N ASN A 70 3.16 10.21 1.49
CA ASN A 70 2.23 10.26 2.60
C ASN A 70 0.93 10.60 1.87
N LYS A 71 -0.21 10.02 2.22
CA LYS A 71 -1.48 10.48 1.65
C LYS A 71 -1.56 12.02 1.67
N SER A 72 -1.08 12.64 2.75
CA SER A 72 -0.86 14.07 2.88
C SER A 72 0.19 14.66 1.92
N GLN A 73 1.36 14.04 1.72
CA GLN A 73 2.36 14.54 0.75
C GLN A 73 1.85 14.43 -0.70
N MET A 74 1.10 13.38 -1.03
CA MET A 74 0.47 13.22 -2.33
C MET A 74 -0.63 14.26 -2.54
N ILE A 75 -1.49 14.47 -1.53
CA ILE A 75 -2.47 15.57 -1.54
C ILE A 75 -1.77 16.93 -1.65
N LEU A 76 -0.63 17.14 -0.99
CA LEU A 76 0.16 18.38 -1.11
C LEU A 76 0.68 18.58 -2.54
N LYS A 77 1.17 17.53 -3.21
CA LYS A 77 1.58 17.61 -4.63
C LYS A 77 0.40 17.86 -5.56
N LEU A 78 -0.74 17.23 -5.31
CA LEU A 78 -1.97 17.48 -6.07
C LEU A 78 -2.48 18.92 -5.83
N LYS A 79 -2.34 19.45 -4.62
CA LYS A 79 -2.60 20.86 -4.29
C LYS A 79 -1.68 21.78 -5.09
N ASP A 80 -0.39 21.50 -5.14
CA ASP A 80 0.57 22.30 -5.92
C ASP A 80 0.15 22.38 -7.39
N ILE A 81 -0.31 21.26 -7.99
CA ILE A 81 -0.83 21.22 -9.37
C ILE A 81 -2.13 22.02 -9.50
N ALA A 82 -3.06 21.87 -8.56
CA ALA A 82 -4.36 22.55 -8.59
C ALA A 82 -4.24 24.09 -8.57
N TYR A 83 -3.24 24.62 -7.84
CA TYR A 83 -3.00 26.06 -7.71
C TYR A 83 -1.89 26.61 -8.63
N SER A 84 -1.20 25.76 -9.39
CA SER A 84 -0.13 26.17 -10.30
C SER A 84 -0.67 27.01 -11.47
N ASN A 85 -0.02 28.15 -11.76
CA ASN A 85 -0.33 28.96 -12.94
C ASN A 85 0.11 28.29 -14.25
N ASN A 86 1.02 27.32 -14.18
CA ASN A 86 1.56 26.61 -15.34
C ASN A 86 0.80 25.34 -15.69
N SER A 87 -0.21 24.97 -14.88
CA SER A 87 -1.06 23.80 -15.13
C SER A 87 -2.33 24.22 -15.87
N THR A 88 -2.72 23.40 -16.84
CA THR A 88 -3.98 23.53 -17.57
C THR A 88 -5.17 23.30 -16.65
N ASN A 89 -6.34 23.81 -17.04
CA ASN A 89 -7.58 23.59 -16.27
C ASN A 89 -7.89 22.09 -16.10
N ASN A 90 -7.60 21.28 -17.13
CA ASN A 90 -7.84 19.83 -17.06
C ASN A 90 -6.92 19.14 -16.05
N GLU A 91 -5.64 19.52 -15.98
CA GLU A 91 -4.70 19.00 -14.98
C GLU A 91 -5.12 19.39 -13.56
N LYS A 92 -5.59 20.61 -13.36
CA LYS A 92 -6.11 21.09 -12.07
C LYS A 92 -7.34 20.29 -11.63
N ILE A 93 -8.31 20.09 -12.53
CA ILE A 93 -9.52 19.30 -12.25
C ILE A 93 -9.15 17.86 -11.89
N ASN A 94 -8.24 17.24 -12.65
CA ASN A 94 -7.79 15.87 -12.39
C ASN A 94 -7.04 15.75 -11.06
N ALA A 95 -6.26 16.77 -10.67
CA ALA A 95 -5.57 16.77 -9.39
C ALA A 95 -6.56 16.86 -8.21
N ILE A 96 -7.57 17.72 -8.31
CA ILE A 96 -8.63 17.85 -7.30
C ILE A 96 -9.44 16.55 -7.20
N LYS A 97 -9.81 15.95 -8.33
CA LYS A 97 -10.53 14.68 -8.36
C LYS A 97 -9.75 13.56 -7.67
N GLN A 98 -8.47 13.40 -8.02
CA GLN A 98 -7.61 12.40 -7.39
C GLN A 98 -7.43 12.65 -5.89
N ALA A 99 -7.27 13.91 -5.47
CA ALA A 99 -7.19 14.26 -4.05
C ALA A 99 -8.49 13.88 -3.31
N SER A 100 -9.65 14.22 -3.90
CA SER A 100 -10.98 13.86 -3.40
C SER A 100 -11.16 12.35 -3.25
N THR A 101 -10.74 11.57 -4.25
CA THR A 101 -10.74 10.10 -4.21
C THR A 101 -9.87 9.55 -3.10
N MET A 102 -8.66 10.11 -2.92
CA MET A 102 -7.78 9.69 -1.84
C MET A 102 -8.44 9.90 -0.48
N ILE A 103 -9.07 11.06 -0.23
CA ILE A 103 -9.74 11.35 1.06
C ILE A 103 -11.14 10.70 1.19
N GLY A 104 -11.64 10.06 0.14
CA GLY A 104 -12.93 9.37 0.14
C GLY A 104 -14.14 10.30 0.05
N LEU A 105 -13.96 11.55 -0.39
CA LEU A 105 -15.06 12.49 -0.64
C LEU A 105 -15.83 12.17 -1.94
N ASP A 106 -15.28 11.33 -2.82
CA ASP A 106 -15.93 10.87 -4.04
C ASP A 106 -16.76 9.59 -3.85
N LYS A 107 -16.59 8.90 -2.71
CA LYS A 107 -17.38 7.72 -2.37
C LYS A 107 -18.74 8.17 -1.87
N ILE A 108 -19.71 8.24 -2.79
CA ILE A 108 -21.12 8.13 -2.41
C ILE A 108 -21.27 6.72 -1.83
N GLN A 109 -21.60 6.64 -0.55
CA GLN A 109 -21.94 5.37 0.10
C GLN A 109 -23.19 4.83 -0.60
N VAL A 110 -23.04 3.84 -1.48
CA VAL A 110 -24.17 3.11 -2.05
C VAL A 110 -24.64 2.15 -0.98
N ASP A 111 -25.56 2.59 -0.15
CA ASP A 111 -26.36 1.66 0.65
C ASP A 111 -27.19 0.84 -0.33
N ASN A 112 -27.12 -0.49 -0.18
CA ASN A 112 -27.96 -1.40 -0.96
C ASN A 112 -29.42 -0.99 -0.76
N ILE A 113 -30.00 -0.36 -1.78
CA ILE A 113 -31.42 -0.01 -1.83
C ILE A 113 -32.17 -1.34 -1.68
N SER A 114 -32.89 -1.49 -0.57
CA SER A 114 -33.85 -2.59 -0.45
C SER A 114 -34.90 -2.37 -1.53
N SER A 115 -35.24 -3.43 -2.27
CA SER A 115 -36.14 -3.35 -3.44
C SER A 115 -37.55 -2.84 -3.11
N ASP A 116 -37.86 -2.61 -1.84
CA ASP A 116 -39.15 -2.13 -1.33
C ASP A 116 -39.21 -0.63 -1.02
N ASN A 117 -38.12 0.13 -1.27
CA ASN A 117 -38.08 1.59 -1.15
C ASN A 117 -38.46 2.14 0.25
N SER A 118 -38.41 1.30 1.28
CA SER A 118 -38.88 1.61 2.64
C SER A 118 -37.92 2.48 3.46
N MET A 119 -36.68 2.68 2.97
CA MET A 119 -35.64 3.46 3.64
C MET A 119 -35.15 4.59 2.73
N ASN A 120 -36.00 5.59 2.53
CA ASN A 120 -35.63 6.78 1.78
C ASN A 120 -34.79 7.72 2.67
N THR A 121 -33.47 7.75 2.48
CA THR A 121 -32.63 8.80 3.07
C THR A 121 -32.72 10.06 2.20
N LYS A 122 -32.86 11.22 2.84
CA LYS A 122 -32.76 12.51 2.13
C LYS A 122 -31.39 12.58 1.46
N VAL A 123 -31.38 12.58 0.14
CA VAL A 123 -30.18 12.80 -0.67
C VAL A 123 -29.64 14.19 -0.34
N LEU A 124 -28.53 14.26 0.39
CA LEU A 124 -27.80 15.51 0.60
C LEU A 124 -26.93 15.74 -0.63
N THR A 125 -27.27 16.76 -1.41
CA THR A 125 -26.52 17.17 -2.60
C THR A 125 -25.43 18.17 -2.24
N LEU A 126 -24.47 18.38 -3.14
CA LEU A 126 -23.44 19.42 -2.98
C LEU A 126 -24.08 20.81 -2.78
N ASP A 127 -25.22 21.05 -3.42
CA ASP A 127 -26.00 22.28 -3.28
C ASP A 127 -26.59 22.45 -1.86
N ASP A 128 -26.91 21.35 -1.17
CA ASP A 128 -27.39 21.39 0.21
C ASP A 128 -26.26 21.73 1.20
N PHE A 129 -25.03 21.30 0.92
CA PHE A 129 -23.85 21.66 1.71
C PHE A 129 -23.50 23.16 1.60
N TYR A 130 -23.57 23.74 0.39
CA TYR A 130 -23.25 25.16 0.18
C TYR A 130 -24.32 26.13 0.68
N LYS A 131 -25.57 25.68 0.87
CA LYS A 131 -26.64 26.49 1.48
C LYS A 131 -26.40 26.77 2.97
N ASP A 132 -25.82 25.82 3.70
CA ASP A 132 -25.55 25.96 5.14
C ASP A 132 -24.33 26.85 5.42
N VAL A 133 -23.39 26.94 4.47
CA VAL A 133 -22.21 27.82 4.59
C VAL A 133 -22.56 29.28 4.29
N ALA A 134 -23.57 29.54 3.46
CA ALA A 134 -23.98 30.91 3.09
C ALA A 134 -24.83 31.63 4.15
N ASN A 135 -25.32 30.93 5.17
CA ASN A 135 -26.19 31.47 6.23
C ASN A 135 -25.50 31.55 7.62
N LYS A 136 -24.16 31.63 7.65
CA LYS A 136 -23.38 31.86 8.87
C LYS A 136 -22.59 33.16 8.80
#